data_AF-A0ABD7SR77-F1
#
_entry.id   AF-A0ABD7SR77-F1
#
_cell.length_a   1.000
_cell.length_b   1.000
_cell.length_c   1.000
_cell.angle_alpha   90.00
_cell.angle_beta   90.00
_cell.angle_gamma   90.00
#
_symmetry.space_group_name_H-M   'P 1'
#
loop_
_entity.id
_entity.type
_entity.pdbx_description
1 polymer ?
#
loop_
_entity_poly.entity_id
_entity_poly.type
_entity_poly.pdbx_seq_one_letter_code
_entity_poly.pdbx_strand_id
1 'polypeptide(L)'
;MKTENKLVISGIIDLSTGMVITTATNPNEALALNTEFRQLVEMHGKERFTIFSFVRNNIATVKAAIQSKSETATLDLDILQSRFELAKASLKTQMAEEHLNQISRLHAETLTKFNASAEDKALINDVFELSIIRASAELEELKTQEEMKVKEIAGLTAKLDLV
;
A
#
# COMPACT_ATOMS: atom_id res chain seq x y z
N MET A 1 14.86 -18.65 -29.50
CA MET A 1 14.32 -18.83 -28.13
C MET A 1 12.97 -18.13 -28.09
N LYS A 2 11.89 -18.81 -27.69
CA LYS A 2 10.59 -18.15 -27.51
C LYS A 2 10.69 -17.31 -26.23
N THR A 3 10.60 -15.99 -26.36
CA THR A 3 10.40 -15.09 -25.22
C THR A 3 9.06 -15.45 -24.59
N GLU A 4 9.10 -16.08 -23.43
CA GLU A 4 7.89 -16.32 -22.64
C GLU A 4 7.30 -14.95 -22.27
N ASN A 5 6.12 -14.64 -22.82
CA ASN A 5 5.41 -13.39 -22.54
C ASN A 5 4.95 -13.38 -21.08
N LYS A 6 5.77 -12.84 -20.20
CA LYS A 6 5.43 -12.63 -18.78
C LYS A 6 4.31 -11.60 -18.68
N LEU A 7 3.26 -11.95 -17.94
CA LEU A 7 2.26 -10.97 -17.50
C LEU A 7 2.92 -10.19 -16.37
N VAL A 8 3.07 -8.89 -16.56
CA VAL A 8 3.58 -7.99 -15.53
C VAL A 8 2.46 -7.03 -15.21
N ILE A 9 1.85 -7.15 -14.04
CA ILE A 9 0.90 -6.14 -13.54
C ILE A 9 1.71 -5.21 -12.64
N SER A 10 2.12 -4.08 -13.18
CA SER A 10 2.74 -3.01 -12.41
C SER A 10 1.81 -1.82 -12.31
N GLY A 11 1.95 -1.00 -11.28
CA GLY A 11 1.23 0.26 -11.20
C GLY A 11 1.93 1.24 -10.27
N ILE A 12 1.63 2.52 -10.48
CA ILE A 12 2.07 3.62 -9.61
C ILE A 12 0.89 4.02 -8.74
N ILE A 13 1.12 4.12 -7.43
CA ILE A 13 0.14 4.57 -6.46
C ILE A 13 0.57 5.93 -5.93
N ASP A 14 -0.35 6.90 -5.95
CA ASP A 14 -0.21 8.13 -5.18
C ASP A 14 -0.50 7.82 -3.71
N LEU A 15 0.51 8.02 -2.86
CA LEU A 15 0.41 7.73 -1.44
C LEU A 15 -0.60 8.65 -0.79
N SER A 16 -0.56 9.96 -1.08
CA SER A 16 -1.44 10.97 -0.47
C SER A 16 -2.93 10.69 -0.65
N THR A 17 -3.31 10.03 -1.75
CA THR A 17 -4.72 9.74 -2.08
C THR A 17 -5.07 8.25 -2.05
N GLY A 18 -4.06 7.36 -2.02
CA GLY A 18 -4.23 5.92 -2.18
C GLY A 18 -4.79 5.51 -3.56
N MET A 19 -4.72 6.39 -4.56
CA MET A 19 -5.21 6.11 -5.92
C MET A 19 -4.12 5.52 -6.81
N VAL A 20 -4.51 4.59 -7.67
CA VAL A 20 -3.65 4.10 -8.74
C VAL A 20 -3.64 5.15 -9.85
N ILE A 21 -2.47 5.70 -10.15
CA ILE A 21 -2.29 6.73 -11.19
C ILE A 21 -2.26 6.09 -12.56
N THR A 22 -1.54 4.99 -12.68
CA THR A 22 -1.33 4.27 -13.94
C THR A 22 -0.96 2.81 -13.66
N THR A 23 -1.25 1.93 -14.64
CA THR A 23 -0.92 0.50 -14.59
C THR A 23 -0.34 0.04 -15.91
N ALA A 24 0.63 -0.87 -15.85
CA ALA A 24 1.20 -1.59 -16.98
C ALA A 24 0.86 -3.08 -16.87
N THR A 25 0.57 -3.72 -18.01
CA THR A 25 0.20 -5.16 -18.04
C THR A 25 1.18 -6.05 -18.81
N ASN A 26 2.23 -5.46 -19.40
CA ASN A 26 3.29 -6.18 -20.10
C ASN A 26 4.69 -5.65 -19.74
N PRO A 27 5.78 -6.40 -20.04
CA PRO A 27 7.13 -6.05 -19.58
C PRO A 27 7.65 -4.71 -20.12
N ASN A 28 7.30 -4.36 -21.36
CA ASN A 28 7.77 -3.10 -21.98
C ASN A 28 7.07 -1.89 -21.34
N GLU A 29 5.76 -1.98 -21.13
CA GLU A 29 4.99 -0.97 -20.41
C GLU A 29 5.46 -0.86 -18.95
N ALA A 30 5.78 -1.97 -18.28
CA ALA A 30 6.29 -1.94 -16.91
C ALA A 30 7.66 -1.24 -16.81
N LEU A 31 8.50 -1.35 -17.84
CA LEU A 31 9.76 -0.62 -17.92
C LEU A 31 9.52 0.89 -18.12
N ALA A 32 8.56 1.26 -18.98
CA ALA A 32 8.14 2.65 -19.15
C ALA A 32 7.56 3.22 -17.86
N LEU A 33 6.75 2.43 -17.14
CA LEU A 33 6.18 2.78 -15.85
C LEU A 33 7.24 3.07 -14.78
N ASN A 34 8.36 2.33 -14.77
CA ASN A 34 9.50 2.63 -13.89
C ASN A 34 10.15 3.98 -14.20
N THR A 35 10.17 4.37 -15.48
CA THR A 35 10.72 5.68 -15.89
C THR A 35 9.79 6.80 -15.47
N GLU A 36 8.49 6.64 -15.70
CA GLU A 36 7.45 7.58 -15.27
C GLU A 36 7.43 7.73 -13.73
N PHE A 37 7.54 6.63 -13.00
CA PHE A 37 7.68 6.63 -11.53
C PHE A 37 8.88 7.47 -11.08
N ARG A 38 10.04 7.31 -11.71
CA ARG A 38 11.23 8.12 -11.36
C ARG A 38 10.99 9.60 -11.60
N GLN A 39 10.34 9.98 -12.70
CA GLN A 39 10.01 11.38 -12.98
C GLN A 39 9.04 11.95 -11.94
N LEU A 40 8.02 11.18 -11.56
CA LEU A 40 7.07 11.58 -10.52
C LEU A 40 7.75 11.76 -9.16
N VAL A 41 8.63 10.83 -8.77
CA VAL A 41 9.43 10.91 -7.55
C VAL A 41 10.38 12.12 -7.57
N GLU A 42 11.01 12.40 -8.72
CA GLU A 42 11.89 13.56 -8.88
C GLU A 42 11.14 14.89 -8.73
N MET A 43 9.92 14.98 -9.25
CA MET A 43 9.09 16.19 -9.20
C MET A 43 8.41 16.42 -7.85
N HIS A 44 8.00 15.37 -7.15
CA HIS A 44 7.13 15.51 -5.98
C HIS A 44 7.64 14.80 -4.71
N GLY A 45 8.83 14.21 -4.74
CA GLY A 45 9.41 13.49 -3.61
C GLY A 45 9.08 12.00 -3.60
N LYS A 46 9.98 11.21 -3.01
CA LYS A 46 9.89 9.74 -2.92
C LYS A 46 8.80 9.27 -1.97
N GLU A 47 8.37 10.14 -1.08
CA GLU A 47 7.31 9.95 -0.09
C GLU A 47 5.91 10.08 -0.69
N ARG A 48 5.78 10.50 -1.96
CA ARG A 48 4.47 10.71 -2.59
C ARG A 48 4.01 9.55 -3.46
N PHE A 49 4.93 8.72 -3.95
CA PHE A 49 4.58 7.63 -4.86
C PHE A 49 5.25 6.33 -4.47
N THR A 50 4.57 5.22 -4.71
CA THR A 50 5.21 3.89 -4.73
C THR A 50 4.87 3.15 -6.02
N ILE A 51 5.73 2.22 -6.41
CA ILE A 51 5.51 1.31 -7.53
C ILE A 51 5.31 -0.10 -7.00
N PHE A 52 4.29 -0.79 -7.51
CA PHE A 52 4.11 -2.22 -7.28
C PHE A 52 4.32 -2.98 -8.58
N SER A 53 4.74 -4.24 -8.49
CA SER A 53 4.89 -5.10 -9.66
C SER A 53 4.66 -6.56 -9.31
N PHE A 54 3.67 -7.17 -9.96
CA PHE A 54 3.41 -8.60 -9.91
C PHE A 54 3.82 -9.22 -11.23
N VAL A 55 4.76 -10.17 -11.18
CA VAL A 55 5.21 -10.90 -12.36
C VAL A 55 4.64 -12.32 -12.30
N ARG A 56 3.73 -12.66 -13.21
CA ARG A 56 3.31 -14.05 -13.48
C ARG A 56 3.89 -14.49 -14.81
N ASN A 57 4.35 -15.73 -14.86
CA ASN A 57 4.72 -16.32 -16.14
C ASN A 57 3.45 -16.56 -16.96
N ASN A 58 3.47 -16.07 -18.21
CA ASN A 58 2.55 -16.41 -19.29
C ASN A 58 1.12 -15.81 -19.24
N ILE A 59 0.94 -14.67 -19.93
CA ILE A 59 -0.38 -14.03 -20.22
C ILE A 59 -1.39 -15.03 -20.81
N ALA A 60 -0.93 -15.98 -21.62
CA ALA A 60 -1.81 -16.98 -22.22
C ALA A 60 -2.42 -17.90 -21.16
N THR A 61 -1.72 -18.18 -20.06
CA THR A 61 -2.23 -18.98 -18.95
C THR A 61 -3.33 -18.25 -18.19
N VAL A 62 -3.20 -16.93 -17.95
CA VAL A 62 -4.27 -16.13 -17.31
C VAL A 62 -5.50 -15.98 -18.20
N LYS A 63 -5.31 -15.78 -19.52
CA LYS A 63 -6.43 -15.76 -20.46
C LYS A 63 -7.11 -17.14 -20.58
N ALA A 64 -6.32 -18.20 -20.67
CA ALA A 64 -6.83 -19.57 -20.70
C ALA A 64 -7.53 -19.95 -19.39
N ALA A 65 -7.04 -19.49 -18.24
CA ALA A 65 -7.66 -19.67 -16.92
C ALA A 65 -9.08 -19.11 -16.86
N ILE A 66 -9.24 -17.84 -17.24
CA ILE A 66 -10.53 -17.14 -17.28
C ILE A 66 -11.49 -17.83 -18.27
N GLN A 67 -10.97 -18.25 -19.44
CA GLN A 67 -11.78 -18.91 -20.47
C GLN A 67 -12.13 -20.37 -20.13
N SER A 68 -11.25 -21.08 -19.42
CA SER A 68 -11.44 -22.49 -19.05
C SER A 68 -12.30 -22.70 -17.80
N LYS A 69 -12.64 -21.61 -17.08
CA LYS A 69 -13.30 -21.69 -15.76
C LYS A 69 -12.56 -22.64 -14.80
N SER A 70 -11.24 -22.72 -14.93
CA SER A 70 -10.41 -23.54 -14.06
C SER A 70 -10.42 -22.97 -12.65
N GLU A 71 -10.89 -23.77 -11.70
CA GLU A 71 -10.99 -23.38 -10.29
C GLU A 71 -9.64 -22.99 -9.69
N THR A 72 -8.60 -23.78 -9.96
CA THR A 72 -7.20 -23.48 -9.59
C THR A 72 -6.77 -22.11 -10.09
N ALA A 73 -7.12 -21.79 -11.33
CA ALA A 73 -6.61 -20.60 -11.99
C ALA A 73 -7.41 -19.33 -11.64
N THR A 74 -8.70 -19.46 -11.31
CA THR A 74 -9.50 -18.40 -10.68
C THR A 74 -8.98 -18.09 -9.29
N LEU A 75 -8.73 -19.11 -8.46
CA LEU A 75 -8.20 -18.94 -7.12
C LEU A 75 -6.81 -18.27 -7.11
N ASP A 76 -5.99 -18.62 -8.09
CA ASP A 76 -4.69 -17.98 -8.35
C ASP A 76 -4.78 -16.47 -8.65
N LEU A 77 -5.85 -16.03 -9.31
CA LEU A 77 -6.14 -14.62 -9.59
C LEU A 77 -6.67 -13.90 -8.34
N ASP A 78 -7.54 -14.55 -7.57
CA ASP A 78 -8.07 -14.02 -6.32
C ASP A 78 -6.95 -13.78 -5.30
N ILE A 79 -5.97 -14.68 -5.23
CA ILE A 79 -4.75 -14.50 -4.40
C ILE A 79 -3.98 -13.26 -4.86
N LEU A 80 -3.81 -13.09 -6.17
CA LEU A 80 -3.04 -11.97 -6.71
C LEU A 80 -3.73 -10.63 -6.47
N GLN A 81 -5.05 -10.56 -6.66
CA GLN A 81 -5.85 -9.39 -6.32
C GLN A 81 -5.80 -9.10 -4.82
N SER A 82 -5.93 -10.13 -3.97
CA SER A 82 -5.85 -9.96 -2.51
C SER A 82 -4.50 -9.43 -2.06
N ARG A 83 -3.39 -9.89 -2.68
CA ARG A 83 -2.04 -9.36 -2.44
C ARG A 83 -1.89 -7.90 -2.87
N PHE A 84 -2.56 -7.49 -3.95
CA PHE A 84 -2.59 -6.09 -4.36
C PHE A 84 -3.33 -5.22 -3.35
N GLU A 85 -4.50 -5.64 -2.88
CA GLU A 85 -5.25 -4.92 -1.85
C GLU A 85 -4.49 -4.88 -0.52
N LEU A 86 -3.76 -5.95 -0.17
CA LEU A 86 -2.85 -5.93 0.99
C LEU A 86 -1.77 -4.86 0.84
N ALA A 87 -1.07 -4.79 -0.29
CA ALA A 87 -0.06 -3.77 -0.52
C ALA A 87 -0.62 -2.34 -0.40
N LYS A 88 -1.85 -2.11 -0.88
CA LYS A 88 -2.55 -0.83 -0.72
C LYS A 88 -2.91 -0.54 0.75
N ALA A 89 -3.33 -1.55 1.50
CA ALA A 89 -3.62 -1.42 2.93
C ALA A 89 -2.36 -1.10 3.73
N SER A 90 -1.28 -1.89 3.55
CA SER A 90 0.02 -1.67 4.22
C SER A 90 0.56 -0.26 4.01
N LEU A 91 0.35 0.27 2.81
CA LEU A 91 0.79 1.62 2.47
C LEU A 91 0.02 2.70 3.25
N LYS A 92 -1.30 2.55 3.38
CA LYS A 92 -2.11 3.44 4.22
C LYS A 92 -1.70 3.36 5.68
N THR A 93 -1.44 2.14 6.18
CA THR A 93 -0.92 1.92 7.54
C THR A 93 0.38 2.70 7.76
N GLN A 94 1.34 2.58 6.84
CA GLN A 94 2.63 3.30 6.91
C GLN A 94 2.44 4.82 6.95
N MET A 95 1.55 5.35 6.12
CA MET A 95 1.27 6.79 6.11
C MET A 95 0.61 7.29 7.39
N ALA A 96 -0.34 6.52 7.94
CA ALA A 96 -0.98 6.85 9.21
C ALA A 96 0.04 6.82 10.37
N GLU A 97 0.98 5.87 10.33
CA GLU A 97 2.08 5.78 11.30
C GLU A 97 3.03 6.98 11.19
N GLU A 98 3.39 7.37 9.97
CA GLU A 98 4.20 8.57 9.74
C GLU A 98 3.49 9.85 10.19
N HIS A 99 2.19 9.97 9.93
CA HIS A 99 1.38 11.11 10.39
C HIS A 99 1.32 11.19 11.92
N LEU A 100 1.09 10.05 12.60
CA LEU A 100 1.10 9.98 14.07
C LEU A 100 2.48 10.38 14.63
N ASN A 101 3.56 9.90 14.00
CA ASN A 101 4.93 10.27 14.38
C ASN A 101 5.19 11.77 14.19
N GLN A 102 4.69 12.37 13.11
CA GLN A 102 4.83 13.81 12.87
C GLN A 102 4.07 14.65 13.91
N ILE A 103 2.81 14.30 14.24
CA ILE A 103 2.04 14.99 15.28
C ILE A 103 2.75 14.88 16.63
N SER A 104 3.23 13.68 16.98
CA SER A 104 3.93 13.43 18.25
C SER A 104 5.24 14.21 18.34
N ARG A 105 6.00 14.31 17.23
CA ARG A 105 7.21 15.13 17.16
C ARG A 105 6.89 16.61 17.32
N LEU A 106 5.88 17.12 16.61
CA LEU A 106 5.45 18.51 16.72
C LEU A 106 4.98 18.86 18.14
N HIS A 107 4.28 17.94 18.80
CA HIS A 107 3.88 18.09 20.19
C HIS A 107 5.10 18.25 21.11
N ALA A 108 6.08 17.35 21.01
CA ALA A 108 7.31 17.41 21.80
C ALA A 108 8.14 18.67 21.50
N GLU A 109 8.27 19.06 20.24
CA GLU A 109 8.94 20.30 19.84
C GLU A 109 8.23 21.55 20.39
N THR A 110 6.91 21.56 20.40
CA THR A 110 6.12 22.68 20.93
C THR A 110 6.31 22.80 22.44
N LEU A 111 6.25 21.67 23.17
CA LEU A 111 6.50 21.63 24.61
C LEU A 111 7.90 22.10 25.03
N THR A 112 8.90 21.94 24.14
CA THR A 112 10.29 22.33 24.40
C THR A 112 10.63 23.75 23.94
N LYS A 113 10.06 24.21 22.82
CA LYS A 113 10.32 25.55 22.25
C LYS A 113 9.63 26.66 23.04
N PHE A 114 8.44 26.42 23.55
CA PHE A 114 7.79 27.38 24.42
C PHE A 114 8.37 27.20 25.83
N ASN A 115 8.97 28.27 26.39
CA ASN A 115 9.24 28.36 27.82
C ASN A 115 7.93 28.59 28.57
N ALA A 116 7.00 27.67 28.32
CA ALA A 116 5.59 27.72 28.63
C ALA A 116 5.40 27.58 30.13
N SER A 117 4.53 28.43 30.68
CA SER A 117 4.03 28.25 32.04
C SER A 117 3.37 26.87 32.18
N ALA A 118 3.11 26.42 33.40
CA ALA A 118 2.39 25.16 33.60
C ALA A 118 1.01 25.17 32.90
N GLU A 119 0.37 26.33 32.84
CA GLU A 119 -0.92 26.56 32.18
C GLU A 119 -0.81 26.46 30.65
N ASP A 120 0.22 27.05 30.04
CA ASP A 120 0.48 26.94 28.60
C ASP A 120 0.79 25.49 28.18
N LYS A 121 1.54 24.75 29.01
CA LYS A 121 1.82 23.32 28.76
C LYS A 121 0.56 22.47 28.84
N ALA A 122 -0.34 22.76 29.78
CA ALA A 122 -1.64 22.09 29.85
C ALA A 122 -2.47 22.34 28.59
N LEU A 123 -2.53 23.60 28.13
CA LEU A 123 -3.25 23.96 26.90
C LEU A 123 -2.64 23.28 25.66
N ILE A 124 -1.31 23.24 25.55
CA ILE A 124 -0.62 22.51 24.46
C ILE A 124 -0.98 21.03 24.52
N ASN A 125 -0.96 20.40 25.69
CA ASN A 125 -1.33 19.00 25.83
C ASN A 125 -2.77 18.75 25.37
N ASP A 126 -3.74 19.55 25.81
CA ASP A 126 -5.14 19.38 25.45
C ASP A 126 -5.37 19.48 23.93
N VAL A 127 -4.66 20.39 23.26
CA VAL A 127 -4.77 20.58 21.79
C VAL A 127 -4.21 19.39 21.02
N PHE A 128 -3.07 18.85 21.46
CA PHE A 128 -2.42 17.73 20.76
C PHE A 128 -3.01 16.36 21.13
N GLU A 129 -3.48 16.17 22.37
CA GLU A 129 -3.98 14.90 22.89
C GLU A 129 -5.11 14.34 22.02
N LEU A 130 -6.12 15.15 21.70
CA LEU A 130 -7.23 14.71 20.85
C LEU A 130 -6.77 14.31 19.44
N SER A 131 -5.77 15.00 18.89
CA SER A 131 -5.22 14.71 17.56
C SER A 131 -4.41 13.41 17.57
N ILE A 132 -3.61 13.18 18.62
CA ILE A 132 -2.83 11.96 18.82
C ILE A 132 -3.76 10.76 19.04
N ILE A 133 -4.79 10.90 19.88
CA ILE A 133 -5.78 9.83 20.13
C ILE A 133 -6.46 9.41 18.83
N ARG A 134 -6.92 10.38 18.03
CA ARG A 134 -7.58 10.09 16.74
C ARG A 134 -6.64 9.41 15.75
N ALA A 135 -5.44 9.95 15.57
CA ALA A 135 -4.45 9.35 14.66
C ALA A 135 -4.03 7.95 15.12
N SER A 136 -3.94 7.71 16.43
CA SER A 136 -3.64 6.39 16.99
C SER A 136 -4.77 5.39 16.73
N ALA A 137 -6.04 5.81 16.91
CA ALA A 137 -7.20 4.97 16.65
C ALA A 137 -7.32 4.60 15.15
N GLU A 138 -7.08 5.56 14.26
CA GLU A 138 -7.05 5.33 12.81
C GLU A 138 -5.94 4.33 12.42
N LEU A 139 -4.74 4.49 12.98
CA LEU A 139 -3.64 3.56 12.73
C LEU A 139 -3.98 2.13 13.16
N GLU A 140 -4.61 1.96 14.33
CA GLU A 140 -4.99 0.65 14.84
C GLU A 140 -6.07 -0.02 13.98
N GLU A 141 -7.04 0.76 13.49
CA GLU A 141 -8.06 0.26 12.56
C GLU A 141 -7.41 -0.22 11.25
N LEU A 142 -6.48 0.56 10.69
CA LEU A 142 -5.76 0.19 9.46
C LEU A 142 -4.89 -1.06 9.66
N LYS A 143 -4.18 -1.17 10.79
CA LYS A 143 -3.41 -2.38 11.14
C LYS A 143 -4.32 -3.61 11.24
N THR A 144 -5.50 -3.47 11.84
CA THR A 144 -6.48 -4.55 11.91
C THR A 144 -6.96 -4.99 10.52
N GLN A 145 -7.23 -4.04 9.62
CA GLN A 145 -7.63 -4.33 8.24
C GLN A 145 -6.53 -5.05 7.47
N GLU A 146 -5.28 -4.63 7.64
CA GLU A 146 -4.11 -5.27 7.04
C GLU A 146 -3.95 -6.73 7.51
N GLU A 147 -4.08 -6.98 8.82
CA GLU A 147 -4.03 -8.35 9.38
C GLU A 147 -5.14 -9.26 8.84
N MET A 148 -6.35 -8.73 8.67
CA MET A 148 -7.46 -9.48 8.08
C MET A 148 -7.13 -9.89 6.63
N LYS A 149 -6.50 -8.99 5.85
CA LYS A 149 -6.08 -9.29 4.48
C LYS A 149 -4.98 -10.33 4.42
N VAL A 150 -4.04 -10.32 5.36
CA VAL A 150 -3.02 -11.38 5.48
C VAL A 150 -3.68 -12.75 5.72
N LYS A 151 -4.67 -12.82 6.63
CA LYS A 151 -5.43 -14.05 6.91
C LYS A 151 -6.24 -14.52 5.69
N GLU A 152 -6.86 -13.61 4.96
CA GLU A 152 -7.58 -13.91 3.71
C GLU A 152 -6.65 -14.56 2.67
N ILE A 153 -5.48 -13.95 2.42
CA ILE A 153 -4.49 -14.50 1.47
C ILE A 153 -4.02 -15.89 1.91
N ALA A 154 -3.76 -16.09 3.20
CA ALA A 154 -3.37 -17.38 3.73
C ALA A 154 -4.46 -18.44 3.48
N GLY A 155 -5.73 -18.08 3.72
CA GLY A 155 -6.87 -18.97 3.45
C GLY A 155 -7.06 -19.30 1.97
N LEU A 156 -6.88 -18.33 1.07
CA LEU A 156 -6.93 -18.56 -0.38
C LEU A 156 -5.76 -19.42 -0.86
N THR A 157 -4.56 -19.20 -0.32
CA THR A 157 -3.36 -19.99 -0.66
C THR A 157 -3.53 -21.44 -0.21
N ALA A 158 -4.01 -21.66 1.01
CA ALA A 158 -4.26 -23.02 1.51
C ALA A 158 -5.32 -23.77 0.69
N LYS A 159 -6.33 -23.07 0.16
CA LYS A 159 -7.30 -23.67 -0.76
C LYS A 159 -6.65 -24.09 -2.08
N LEU A 160 -5.68 -23.32 -2.58
CA LEU A 160 -5.00 -23.61 -3.83
C LEU A 160 -4.15 -24.87 -3.73
N ASP A 161 -3.52 -25.09 -2.58
CA ASP A 161 -2.72 -26.29 -2.31
C ASP A 161 -3.56 -27.58 -2.22
N LEU A 162 -4.90 -27.47 -2.13
CA LEU A 162 -5.84 -28.59 -2.03
C LEU A 162 -6.49 -28.98 -3.37
N VAL A 163 -6.26 -28.21 -4.44
CA VAL A 163 -6.81 -28.42 -5.79
C VAL A 163 -5.74 -29.03 -6.70
#